data_AF-A0A078FMM5-F1
#
_entry.id   AF-A0A078FMM5-F1
#
_cell.length_a   1.000
_cell.length_b   1.000
_cell.length_c   1.000
_cell.angle_alpha   90.00
_cell.angle_beta   90.00
_cell.angle_gamma   90.00
#
_symmetry.space_group_name_H-M   'P 1'
#
loop_
_entity.id
_entity.type
_entity.pdbx_description
1 polymer ?
#
loop_
_entity_poly.entity_id
_entity_poly.type
_entity_poly.pdbx_seq_one_letter_code
_entity_poly.pdbx_strand_id
1 'polypeptide(L)'
;MVLLFILIFLKLSITFAETQRKNARVDLFDSDDDTSSISSSSIMQSERPGMGEVQVHKDVLLDQSLDALYEKRSSTREQALASIVDAFNSDLQHEFVEKKFATLLHQCLHCTKKGSSKETSLASHVIGLLALTVGLGDQAQEILEESVTPLSQALKSSREALKITSILECLAVITFVGGANPEQTERSMQIIWQMIHPKLGSNVIATKPSPAVITTVVSSWAFLLTTVD
;
A
#
# COMPACT_ATOMS: atom_id res chain seq x y z
N MET A 1 12.57 21.69 4.55
CA MET A 1 11.68 21.19 5.62
C MET A 1 10.82 20.01 5.15
N VAL A 2 10.18 20.08 3.98
CA VAL A 2 9.36 18.99 3.39
C VAL A 2 10.15 17.68 3.20
N LEU A 3 11.37 17.72 2.67
CA LEU A 3 12.25 16.53 2.59
C LEU A 3 12.55 15.90 3.95
N LEU A 4 12.66 16.70 5.00
CA LEU A 4 12.92 16.18 6.35
C LEU A 4 11.68 15.45 6.88
N PHE A 5 10.48 15.98 6.62
CA PHE A 5 9.23 15.31 6.97
C PHE A 5 8.99 14.04 6.15
N ILE A 6 9.27 14.05 4.85
CA ILE A 6 9.21 12.84 4.00
C ILE A 6 10.20 11.79 4.50
N LEU A 7 11.45 12.19 4.80
CA LEU A 7 12.46 11.26 5.33
C LEU A 7 12.08 10.73 6.72
N ILE A 8 11.49 11.56 7.59
CA ILE A 8 11.00 11.12 8.91
C ILE A 8 9.83 10.15 8.73
N PHE A 9 8.89 10.42 7.82
CA PHE A 9 7.73 9.57 7.56
C PHE A 9 8.17 8.25 6.94
N LEU A 10 9.04 8.27 5.92
CA LEU A 10 9.60 7.07 5.30
C LEU A 10 10.36 6.23 6.33
N LYS A 11 11.14 6.87 7.20
CA LYS A 11 11.90 6.19 8.25
C LYS A 11 10.99 5.62 9.35
N LEU A 12 9.89 6.30 9.69
CA LEU A 12 8.92 5.82 10.66
C LEU A 12 8.12 4.63 10.10
N SER A 13 7.68 4.69 8.84
CA SER A 13 7.00 3.59 8.15
C SER A 13 7.91 2.37 7.97
N ILE A 14 9.19 2.56 7.62
CA ILE A 14 10.18 1.46 7.56
C ILE A 14 10.35 0.83 8.95
N THR A 15 10.52 1.64 10.00
CA THR A 15 10.69 1.14 11.37
C THR A 15 9.45 0.38 11.87
N PHE A 16 8.26 0.85 11.50
CA PHE A 16 7.00 0.18 11.82
C PHE A 16 6.87 -1.17 11.08
N ALA A 17 7.19 -1.22 9.79
CA ALA A 17 7.18 -2.45 8.99
C ALA A 17 8.20 -3.49 9.49
N GLU A 18 9.40 -3.06 9.90
CA GLU A 18 10.40 -3.94 10.53
C GLU A 18 9.92 -4.52 11.86
N THR A 19 9.17 -3.73 12.64
CA THR A 19 8.59 -4.18 13.91
C THR A 19 7.53 -5.25 13.69
N GLN A 20 6.69 -5.12 12.66
CA GLN A 20 5.70 -6.15 12.29
C GLN A 20 6.38 -7.44 11.81
N ARG A 21 7.46 -7.36 11.01
CA ARG A 21 8.25 -8.52 10.61
C ARG A 21 8.93 -9.22 11.79
N LYS A 22 9.40 -8.47 12.79
CA LYS A 22 9.99 -9.04 14.01
C LYS A 22 8.94 -9.79 14.83
N ASN A 23 7.75 -9.23 15.02
CA ASN A 23 6.69 -9.92 15.74
C ASN A 23 6.24 -11.21 15.03
N ALA A 24 6.10 -11.19 13.69
CA ALA A 24 5.75 -12.38 12.92
C ALA A 24 6.82 -13.49 12.93
N ARG A 25 8.09 -13.15 13.18
CA ARG A 25 9.19 -14.13 13.31
C ARG A 25 9.25 -14.80 14.69
N VAL A 26 8.76 -14.13 15.73
CA VAL A 26 8.75 -14.69 17.09
C VAL A 26 7.69 -15.79 17.24
N ASP A 27 6.61 -15.74 16.44
CA ASP A 27 5.54 -16.76 16.45
C ASP A 27 5.88 -18.05 15.66
N LEU A 28 7.04 -18.13 14.98
CA LEU A 28 7.41 -19.28 14.12
C LEU A 28 8.62 -20.10 14.64
N PHE A 29 9.13 -19.82 15.83
CA PHE A 29 10.24 -20.56 16.45
C PHE A 29 9.78 -21.26 17.73
N ASP A 30 8.92 -22.26 17.58
CA ASP A 30 8.82 -23.37 18.54
C ASP A 30 8.39 -24.63 17.79
N SER A 31 9.32 -25.25 17.09
CA SER A 31 9.17 -26.61 16.57
C SER A 31 10.56 -27.18 16.27
N ASP A 32 11.11 -27.89 17.25
CA ASP A 32 12.26 -28.76 17.08
C ASP A 32 11.92 -29.92 16.13
N ASP A 33 12.81 -30.24 15.18
CA ASP A 33 13.25 -31.61 14.95
C ASP A 33 14.59 -31.66 14.18
N ASP A 34 15.46 -32.55 14.65
CA ASP A 34 16.77 -32.87 14.09
C ASP A 34 16.64 -33.64 12.77
N THR A 35 17.62 -33.52 11.86
CA THR A 35 18.35 -34.66 11.22
C THR A 35 19.27 -34.15 10.10
N SER A 36 20.51 -34.65 10.14
CA SER A 36 21.69 -34.31 9.36
C SER A 36 21.73 -34.77 7.90
N SER A 37 22.52 -34.06 7.09
CA SER A 37 23.66 -34.56 6.28
C SER A 37 23.72 -34.18 4.79
N ILE A 38 24.70 -33.31 4.52
CA ILE A 38 25.69 -33.23 3.42
C ILE A 38 25.49 -34.11 2.16
N SER A 39 25.50 -33.46 0.99
CA SER A 39 26.38 -33.83 -0.13
C SER A 39 26.59 -32.66 -1.08
N SER A 40 27.84 -32.46 -1.49
CA SER A 40 28.28 -31.47 -2.47
C SER A 40 28.38 -32.09 -3.85
N SER A 41 28.06 -31.32 -4.90
CA SER A 41 28.73 -31.46 -6.19
C SER A 41 28.66 -30.16 -6.97
N SER A 42 29.85 -29.67 -7.32
CA SER A 42 30.19 -28.49 -8.13
C SER A 42 29.77 -28.61 -9.59
N ILE A 43 29.33 -27.52 -10.22
CA ILE A 43 29.72 -27.14 -11.60
C ILE A 43 29.83 -25.61 -11.68
N MET A 44 30.97 -25.16 -12.22
CA MET A 44 31.29 -23.79 -12.57
C MET A 44 30.45 -23.32 -13.76
N GLN A 45 29.70 -22.23 -13.61
CA GLN A 45 29.43 -21.30 -14.71
C GLN A 45 29.04 -19.95 -14.11
N SER A 46 30.03 -19.05 -14.06
CA SER A 46 29.79 -17.64 -13.76
C SER A 46 29.20 -16.99 -15.01
N GLU A 47 27.90 -17.14 -15.18
CA GLU A 47 27.13 -16.27 -16.06
C GLU A 47 26.63 -15.12 -15.19
N ARG A 48 27.21 -13.94 -15.38
CA ARG A 48 26.62 -12.68 -14.88
C ARG A 48 25.22 -12.59 -15.49
N PRO A 49 24.13 -12.58 -14.71
CA PRO A 49 22.82 -12.32 -15.27
C PRO A 49 22.90 -10.93 -15.90
N GLY A 50 22.71 -10.87 -17.21
CA GLY A 50 22.61 -9.61 -17.91
C GLY A 50 21.45 -8.83 -17.30
N MET A 51 21.66 -7.53 -17.03
CA MET A 51 20.64 -6.64 -16.50
C MET A 51 19.32 -6.69 -17.30
N GLY A 52 19.37 -7.11 -18.58
CA GLY A 52 18.21 -7.31 -19.44
C GLY A 52 17.40 -8.60 -19.21
N GLU A 53 17.99 -9.71 -18.78
CA GLU A 53 17.22 -10.95 -18.51
C GLU A 53 16.42 -10.85 -17.21
N VAL A 54 16.98 -10.16 -16.21
CA VAL A 54 16.33 -9.94 -14.92
C VAL A 54 15.14 -8.98 -15.07
N GLN A 55 15.23 -7.98 -15.94
CA GLN A 55 14.13 -7.03 -16.16
C GLN A 55 12.93 -7.69 -16.86
N VAL A 56 13.17 -8.41 -17.96
CA VAL A 56 12.11 -9.09 -18.71
C VAL A 56 11.36 -10.11 -17.86
N HIS A 57 12.06 -10.82 -16.97
CA HIS A 57 11.41 -11.78 -16.08
C HIS A 57 10.52 -11.10 -15.02
N LYS A 58 10.85 -9.88 -14.58
CA LYS A 58 10.01 -9.13 -13.64
C LYS A 58 8.74 -8.61 -14.29
N ASP A 59 8.82 -8.12 -15.52
CA ASP A 59 7.67 -7.62 -16.27
C ASP A 59 6.63 -8.73 -16.50
N VAL A 60 7.09 -9.94 -16.88
CA VAL A 60 6.23 -11.11 -17.04
C VAL A 60 5.56 -11.51 -15.71
N LEU A 61 6.28 -11.42 -14.59
CA LEU A 61 5.72 -11.73 -13.26
C LEU A 61 4.68 -10.70 -12.83
N LEU A 62 4.85 -9.42 -13.18
CA LEU A 62 3.88 -8.38 -12.91
C LEU A 62 2.60 -8.57 -13.72
N ASP A 63 2.72 -8.88 -15.01
CA ASP A 63 1.57 -9.21 -15.85
C ASP A 63 0.79 -10.42 -15.29
N GLN A 64 1.50 -11.49 -14.92
CA GLN A 64 0.87 -12.67 -14.29
C GLN A 64 0.20 -12.32 -12.95
N SER A 65 0.82 -11.46 -12.14
CA SER A 65 0.25 -11.02 -10.87
C SER A 65 -1.00 -10.15 -11.10
N LEU A 66 -1.00 -9.29 -12.11
CA LEU A 66 -2.17 -8.50 -12.49
C LEU A 66 -3.33 -9.39 -12.96
N ASP A 67 -3.05 -10.40 -13.79
CA ASP A 67 -4.05 -11.37 -14.23
C ASP A 67 -4.64 -12.15 -13.05
N ALA A 68 -3.80 -12.53 -12.09
CA ALA A 68 -4.23 -13.22 -10.88
C ALA A 68 -5.15 -12.38 -9.97
N LEU A 69 -5.25 -11.05 -10.15
CA LEU A 69 -6.24 -10.22 -9.44
C LEU A 69 -7.69 -10.52 -9.89
N TYR A 70 -7.90 -11.13 -11.06
CA TYR A 70 -9.22 -11.55 -11.53
C TYR A 70 -9.70 -12.88 -10.92
N GLU A 71 -8.82 -13.58 -10.20
CA GLU A 71 -9.14 -14.88 -9.61
C GLU A 71 -10.23 -14.77 -8.54
N LYS A 72 -11.11 -15.79 -8.50
CA LYS A 72 -12.24 -15.81 -7.56
C LYS A 72 -11.78 -15.99 -6.10
N ARG A 73 -10.67 -16.69 -5.88
CA ARG A 73 -10.13 -17.00 -4.55
C ARG A 73 -9.42 -15.80 -3.95
N SER A 74 -9.81 -15.39 -2.74
CA SER A 74 -9.18 -14.25 -2.05
C SER A 74 -7.70 -14.49 -1.76
N SER A 75 -7.32 -15.70 -1.36
CA SER A 75 -5.91 -16.04 -1.08
C SER A 75 -5.01 -15.86 -2.29
N THR A 76 -5.50 -16.18 -3.50
CA THR A 76 -4.75 -15.96 -4.74
C THR A 76 -4.58 -14.48 -5.03
N ARG A 77 -5.64 -13.68 -4.87
CA ARG A 77 -5.57 -12.22 -5.04
C ARG A 77 -4.66 -11.57 -4.00
N GLU A 78 -4.68 -12.02 -2.76
CA GLU A 78 -3.76 -11.53 -1.73
C GLU A 78 -2.30 -11.79 -2.09
N GLN A 79 -1.98 -12.99 -2.59
CA GLN A 79 -0.63 -13.34 -3.02
C GLN A 79 -0.20 -12.46 -4.21
N ALA A 80 -1.09 -12.27 -5.18
CA ALA A 80 -0.85 -11.40 -6.32
C ALA A 80 -0.58 -9.95 -5.92
N LEU A 81 -1.40 -9.38 -5.02
CA LEU A 81 -1.17 -8.02 -4.49
C LEU A 81 0.17 -7.92 -3.76
N ALA A 82 0.55 -8.92 -2.97
CA ALA A 82 1.84 -8.94 -2.29
C ALA A 82 3.02 -8.97 -3.29
N SER A 83 2.94 -9.80 -4.33
CA SER A 83 3.94 -9.83 -5.41
C SER A 83 4.08 -8.49 -6.11
N ILE A 84 2.97 -7.79 -6.36
CA ILE A 84 2.98 -6.45 -6.97
C ILE A 84 3.66 -5.44 -6.02
N VAL A 85 3.34 -5.45 -4.73
CA VAL A 85 3.99 -4.59 -3.73
C VAL A 85 5.50 -4.83 -3.71
N ASP A 86 5.94 -6.09 -3.70
CA ASP A 86 7.37 -6.42 -3.69
C ASP A 86 8.08 -5.95 -4.96
N ALA A 87 7.44 -6.05 -6.12
CA ALA A 87 7.97 -5.55 -7.39
C ALA A 87 8.12 -4.03 -7.42
N PHE A 88 7.09 -3.28 -6.99
CA PHE A 88 7.14 -1.82 -6.91
C PHE A 88 8.16 -1.31 -5.87
N ASN A 89 8.40 -2.05 -4.79
CA ASN A 89 9.43 -1.69 -3.81
C ASN A 89 10.86 -2.01 -4.29
N SER A 90 11.00 -2.93 -5.25
CA SER A 90 12.31 -3.38 -5.74
C SER A 90 12.82 -2.53 -6.91
N ASP A 91 11.92 -1.98 -7.73
CA ASP A 91 12.26 -1.18 -8.90
C ASP A 91 11.07 -0.29 -9.34
N LEU A 92 11.36 0.83 -10.00
CA LEU A 92 10.34 1.75 -10.52
C LEU A 92 9.71 1.18 -11.79
N GLN A 93 8.48 0.69 -11.68
CA GLN A 93 7.77 -0.04 -12.71
C GLN A 93 7.14 0.86 -13.80
N HIS A 94 7.89 1.83 -14.33
CA HIS A 94 7.34 2.85 -15.23
C HIS A 94 6.70 2.28 -16.50
N GLU A 95 7.38 1.36 -17.20
CA GLU A 95 6.85 0.78 -18.45
C GLU A 95 5.56 -0.02 -18.23
N PHE A 96 5.48 -0.77 -17.12
CA PHE A 96 4.28 -1.50 -16.74
C PHE A 96 3.12 -0.55 -16.41
N VAL A 97 3.40 0.49 -15.61
CA VAL A 97 2.40 1.48 -15.19
C VAL A 97 1.86 2.24 -16.40
N GLU A 98 2.69 2.73 -17.31
CA GLU A 98 2.24 3.43 -18.52
C GLU A 98 1.21 2.64 -19.33
N LYS A 99 1.36 1.31 -19.38
CA LYS A 99 0.47 0.43 -20.14
C LYS A 99 -0.75 -0.06 -19.36
N LYS A 100 -0.64 -0.19 -18.03
CA LYS A 100 -1.59 -0.95 -17.20
C LYS A 100 -2.17 -0.18 -16.01
N PHE A 101 -1.86 1.11 -15.83
CA PHE A 101 -2.28 1.87 -14.64
C PHE A 101 -3.79 1.75 -14.37
N ALA A 102 -4.63 1.99 -15.40
CA ALA A 102 -6.08 2.00 -15.24
C ALA A 102 -6.61 0.62 -14.84
N THR A 103 -6.08 -0.45 -15.46
CA THR A 103 -6.46 -1.82 -15.13
C THR A 103 -6.04 -2.17 -13.70
N LEU A 104 -4.80 -1.85 -13.31
CA LEU A 104 -4.31 -2.12 -11.97
C LEU A 104 -5.13 -1.34 -10.92
N LEU A 105 -5.35 -0.03 -11.14
CA LEU A 105 -6.13 0.82 -10.25
C LEU A 105 -7.53 0.26 -10.05
N HIS A 106 -8.23 -0.10 -11.14
CA HIS A 106 -9.57 -0.66 -11.08
C HIS A 106 -9.62 -1.93 -10.22
N GLN A 107 -8.63 -2.81 -10.38
CA GLN A 107 -8.55 -4.07 -9.64
C GLN A 107 -8.21 -3.86 -8.17
N CYS A 108 -7.31 -2.92 -7.85
CA CYS A 108 -7.06 -2.54 -6.47
C CYS A 108 -8.31 -1.94 -5.81
N LEU A 109 -9.05 -1.06 -6.51
CA LEU A 109 -10.29 -0.49 -6.00
C LEU A 109 -11.40 -1.54 -5.83
N HIS A 110 -11.41 -2.59 -6.65
CA HIS A 110 -12.28 -3.74 -6.42
C HIS A 110 -11.93 -4.48 -5.13
N CYS A 111 -10.63 -4.75 -4.90
CA CYS A 111 -10.13 -5.38 -3.67
C CYS A 111 -10.37 -4.52 -2.41
N THR A 112 -10.30 -3.19 -2.48
CA THR A 112 -10.60 -2.33 -1.32
C THR A 112 -12.09 -2.32 -0.96
N LYS A 113 -12.97 -2.40 -1.96
CA LYS A 113 -14.43 -2.43 -1.78
C LYS A 113 -14.96 -3.76 -1.23
N LYS A 114 -14.45 -4.89 -1.73
CA LYS A 114 -15.02 -6.23 -1.46
C LYS A 114 -14.05 -7.25 -0.87
N GLY A 115 -12.77 -6.93 -0.81
CA GLY A 115 -11.74 -7.86 -0.35
C GLY A 115 -11.67 -8.01 1.16
N SER A 116 -10.88 -8.99 1.59
CA SER A 116 -10.49 -9.19 2.98
C SER A 116 -9.78 -7.94 3.55
N SER A 117 -9.56 -7.92 4.87
CA SER A 117 -8.74 -6.90 5.53
C SER A 117 -7.34 -6.81 4.93
N LYS A 118 -6.73 -7.97 4.65
CA LYS A 118 -5.41 -8.09 4.05
C LYS A 118 -5.40 -7.68 2.58
N GLU A 119 -6.41 -8.08 1.78
CA GLU A 119 -6.56 -7.58 0.41
C GLU A 119 -6.69 -6.05 0.40
N THR A 120 -7.47 -5.49 1.31
CA THR A 120 -7.66 -4.03 1.37
C THR A 120 -6.35 -3.32 1.73
N SER A 121 -5.60 -3.84 2.70
CA SER A 121 -4.32 -3.28 3.12
C SER A 121 -3.31 -3.30 1.97
N LEU A 122 -3.12 -4.46 1.33
CA LEU A 122 -2.20 -4.59 0.19
C LEU A 122 -2.65 -3.74 -1.01
N ALA A 123 -3.94 -3.74 -1.35
CA ALA A 123 -4.45 -2.93 -2.47
C ALA A 123 -4.28 -1.43 -2.21
N SER A 124 -4.51 -0.97 -0.97
CA SER A 124 -4.25 0.44 -0.61
C SER A 124 -2.76 0.78 -0.75
N HIS A 125 -1.88 -0.14 -0.37
CA HIS A 125 -0.44 0.04 -0.54
C HIS A 125 -0.04 0.11 -2.03
N VAL A 126 -0.58 -0.77 -2.87
CA VAL A 126 -0.36 -0.75 -4.33
C VAL A 126 -0.85 0.56 -4.94
N ILE A 127 -2.02 1.07 -4.56
CA ILE A 127 -2.54 2.35 -5.06
C ILE A 127 -1.60 3.51 -4.70
N GLY A 128 -1.07 3.54 -3.47
CA GLY A 128 -0.08 4.55 -3.07
C GLY A 128 1.21 4.47 -3.87
N LEU A 129 1.76 3.25 -4.07
CA LEU A 129 2.95 3.04 -4.89
C LEU A 129 2.71 3.38 -6.37
N LEU A 130 1.52 3.08 -6.88
CA LEU A 130 1.09 3.43 -8.24
C LEU A 130 1.11 4.95 -8.42
N ALA A 131 0.52 5.71 -7.50
CA ALA A 131 0.54 7.17 -7.53
C ALA A 131 1.97 7.73 -7.51
N LEU A 132 2.85 7.19 -6.65
CA LEU A 132 4.26 7.59 -6.61
C LEU A 132 5.00 7.27 -7.91
N THR A 133 4.64 6.17 -8.57
CA THR A 133 5.30 5.73 -9.81
C THR A 133 4.83 6.51 -11.04
N VAL A 134 3.54 6.87 -11.15
CA VAL A 134 3.07 7.76 -12.23
C VAL A 134 3.63 9.17 -12.08
N GLY A 135 3.87 9.62 -10.85
CA GLY A 135 4.36 10.97 -10.57
C GLY A 135 3.28 12.05 -10.79
N LEU A 136 3.70 13.32 -10.72
CA LEU A 136 2.79 14.46 -10.86
C LEU A 136 2.20 14.53 -12.28
N GLY A 137 0.90 14.75 -12.39
CA GLY A 137 0.20 14.92 -13.67
C GLY A 137 -1.20 14.33 -13.68
N ASP A 138 -1.80 14.27 -14.86
CA ASP A 138 -3.21 13.88 -15.05
C ASP A 138 -3.51 12.48 -14.50
N GLN A 139 -2.58 11.52 -14.64
CA GLN A 139 -2.78 10.16 -14.10
C GLN A 139 -2.80 10.11 -12.57
N ALA A 140 -1.98 10.91 -11.88
CA ALA A 140 -2.04 10.97 -10.42
C ALA A 140 -3.33 11.63 -9.93
N GLN A 141 -3.81 12.65 -10.65
CA GLN A 141 -5.09 13.27 -10.36
C GLN A 141 -6.24 12.28 -10.58
N GLU A 142 -6.22 11.51 -11.67
CA GLU A 142 -7.20 10.45 -11.94
C GLU A 142 -7.20 9.39 -10.83
N ILE A 143 -6.02 8.92 -10.39
CA ILE A 143 -5.89 7.99 -9.26
C ILE A 143 -6.55 8.57 -8.00
N LEU A 144 -6.31 9.84 -7.68
CA LEU A 144 -6.93 10.49 -6.53
C LEU A 144 -8.46 10.54 -6.66
N GLU A 145 -8.97 11.04 -7.78
CA GLU A 145 -10.40 11.21 -8.03
C GLU A 145 -11.16 9.88 -7.97
N GLU A 146 -10.62 8.82 -8.58
CA GLU A 146 -11.23 7.50 -8.58
C GLU A 146 -11.14 6.79 -7.22
N SER A 147 -10.09 7.07 -6.44
CA SER A 147 -9.82 6.36 -5.18
C SER A 147 -10.48 6.99 -3.95
N VAL A 148 -10.66 8.31 -3.90
CA VAL A 148 -11.16 9.01 -2.70
C VAL A 148 -12.50 8.44 -2.22
N THR A 149 -13.44 8.20 -3.13
CA THR A 149 -14.78 7.72 -2.77
C THR A 149 -14.74 6.26 -2.25
N PRO A 150 -14.16 5.29 -2.97
CA PRO A 150 -14.00 3.91 -2.47
C PRO A 150 -13.26 3.82 -1.13
N LEU A 151 -12.14 4.55 -0.99
CA LEU A 151 -11.33 4.53 0.23
C LEU A 151 -12.09 5.15 1.41
N SER A 152 -12.82 6.26 1.20
CA SER A 152 -13.66 6.86 2.24
C SER A 152 -14.78 5.91 2.71
N GLN A 153 -15.40 5.16 1.79
CA GLN A 153 -16.41 4.16 2.13
C GLN A 153 -15.81 2.98 2.91
N ALA A 154 -14.61 2.51 2.51
CA ALA A 154 -13.90 1.45 3.20
C ALA A 154 -13.45 1.88 4.62
N LEU A 155 -13.04 3.13 4.81
CA LEU A 155 -12.71 3.70 6.12
C LEU A 155 -13.91 3.69 7.08
N LYS A 156 -15.07 4.14 6.61
CA LYS A 156 -16.29 4.24 7.43
C LYS A 156 -16.82 2.87 7.88
N SER A 157 -16.68 1.86 7.02
CA SER A 157 -17.14 0.49 7.31
C SER A 157 -16.14 -0.33 8.14
N SER A 158 -14.84 0.00 8.08
CA SER A 158 -13.81 -0.76 8.79
C SER A 158 -13.85 -0.55 10.32
N ARG A 159 -13.47 -1.60 11.04
CA ARG A 159 -13.18 -1.58 12.49
C ARG A 159 -11.77 -2.08 12.80
N GLU A 160 -11.04 -2.53 11.79
CA GLU A 160 -9.72 -3.13 11.93
C GLU A 160 -8.64 -2.07 11.76
N ALA A 161 -7.78 -1.93 12.76
CA ALA A 161 -6.76 -0.89 12.78
C ALA A 161 -5.81 -0.98 11.57
N LEU A 162 -5.38 -2.18 11.17
CA LEU A 162 -4.49 -2.37 10.02
C LEU A 162 -5.12 -1.89 8.70
N LYS A 163 -6.39 -2.25 8.46
CA LYS A 163 -7.13 -1.78 7.29
C LYS A 163 -7.31 -0.25 7.32
N ILE A 164 -7.67 0.32 8.47
CA ILE A 164 -7.85 1.77 8.62
C ILE A 164 -6.54 2.52 8.34
N THR A 165 -5.46 2.09 8.97
CA THR A 165 -4.14 2.74 8.84
C THR A 165 -3.64 2.69 7.39
N SER A 166 -3.73 1.52 6.74
CA SER A 166 -3.34 1.37 5.33
C SER A 166 -4.12 2.28 4.38
N ILE A 167 -5.43 2.45 4.61
CA ILE A 167 -6.25 3.33 3.78
C ILE A 167 -5.91 4.81 4.02
N LEU A 168 -5.64 5.19 5.28
CA LEU A 168 -5.26 6.57 5.62
C LEU A 168 -3.94 6.97 4.98
N GLU A 169 -2.93 6.11 5.08
CA GLU A 169 -1.62 6.31 4.45
C GLU A 169 -1.77 6.40 2.93
N CYS A 170 -2.53 5.48 2.33
CA CYS A 170 -2.84 5.52 0.89
C CYS A 170 -3.49 6.85 0.49
N LEU A 171 -4.54 7.28 1.20
CA LEU A 171 -5.25 8.53 0.89
C LEU A 171 -4.31 9.74 0.99
N ALA A 172 -3.41 9.75 1.97
CA ALA A 172 -2.42 10.81 2.12
C ALA A 172 -1.41 10.82 0.96
N VAL A 173 -0.88 9.66 0.58
CA VAL A 173 0.09 9.55 -0.54
C VAL A 173 -0.55 9.98 -1.85
N ILE A 174 -1.72 9.45 -2.21
CA ILE A 174 -2.36 9.80 -3.49
C ILE A 174 -2.82 11.27 -3.53
N THR A 175 -3.19 11.85 -2.38
CA THR A 175 -3.53 13.28 -2.31
C THR A 175 -2.29 14.15 -2.45
N PHE A 176 -1.18 13.76 -1.82
CA PHE A 176 0.08 14.49 -1.93
C PHE A 176 0.58 14.55 -3.39
N VAL A 177 0.43 13.45 -4.14
CA VAL A 177 0.90 13.39 -5.54
C VAL A 177 -0.14 13.96 -6.52
N GLY A 178 -1.42 13.61 -6.36
CA GLY A 178 -2.48 13.94 -7.31
C GLY A 178 -3.32 15.17 -6.98
N GLY A 179 -3.12 15.78 -5.80
CA GLY A 179 -3.89 16.93 -5.35
C GLY A 179 -3.51 18.19 -6.10
N ALA A 180 -4.19 18.47 -7.21
CA ALA A 180 -3.88 19.60 -8.09
C ALA A 180 -4.35 20.97 -7.54
N ASN A 181 -5.30 20.96 -6.60
CA ASN A 181 -5.85 22.17 -6.00
C ASN A 181 -6.01 22.02 -4.48
N PRO A 182 -6.04 23.14 -3.74
CA PRO A 182 -6.18 23.10 -2.28
C PRO A 182 -7.50 22.46 -1.83
N GLU A 183 -8.57 22.55 -2.62
CA GLU A 183 -9.88 21.96 -2.28
C GLU A 183 -9.82 20.42 -2.21
N GLN A 184 -9.13 19.77 -3.14
CA GLN A 184 -8.91 18.32 -3.14
C GLN A 184 -8.09 17.89 -1.92
N THR A 185 -7.03 18.64 -1.61
CA THR A 185 -6.20 18.40 -0.42
C THR A 185 -7.02 18.55 0.86
N GLU A 186 -7.76 19.64 0.99
CA GLU A 186 -8.60 19.93 2.16
C GLU A 186 -9.68 18.84 2.33
N ARG A 187 -10.31 18.39 1.23
CA ARG A 187 -11.28 17.30 1.27
C ARG A 187 -10.68 16.02 1.84
N SER A 188 -9.50 15.61 1.40
CA SER A 188 -8.80 14.43 1.95
C SER A 188 -8.41 14.64 3.41
N MET A 189 -7.92 15.82 3.78
CA MET A 189 -7.62 16.18 5.16
C MET A 189 -8.85 16.08 6.07
N GLN A 190 -10.01 16.56 5.61
CA GLN A 190 -11.28 16.43 6.34
C GLN A 190 -11.70 14.96 6.51
N ILE A 191 -11.50 14.11 5.49
CA ILE A 191 -11.78 12.66 5.58
C ILE A 191 -10.86 12.00 6.63
N ILE A 192 -9.56 12.30 6.59
CA ILE A 192 -8.57 11.76 7.54
C ILE A 192 -8.93 12.20 8.98
N TRP A 193 -9.23 13.48 9.19
CA TRP A 193 -9.53 14.03 10.52
C TRP A 193 -10.79 13.43 11.15
N GLN A 194 -11.79 13.09 10.35
CA GLN A 194 -13.04 12.47 10.83
C GLN A 194 -12.84 11.10 11.50
N MET A 195 -11.69 10.44 11.32
CA MET A 195 -11.41 9.14 11.95
C MET A 195 -11.16 9.22 13.45
N ILE A 196 -10.71 10.37 13.97
CA ILE A 196 -10.55 10.61 15.42
C ILE A 196 -11.67 11.47 16.00
N HIS A 197 -12.36 12.23 15.16
CA HIS A 197 -13.56 13.00 15.51
C HIS A 197 -14.74 12.58 14.63
N PRO A 198 -15.30 11.37 14.83
CA PRO A 198 -16.48 10.96 14.08
C PRO A 198 -17.61 11.96 14.36
N LYS A 199 -18.24 12.48 13.31
CA LYS A 199 -19.42 13.34 13.45
C LYS A 199 -20.44 12.59 14.32
N LEU A 200 -20.79 13.17 15.47
CA LEU A 200 -21.65 12.57 16.48
C LEU A 200 -23.09 12.44 15.91
N GLY A 201 -23.33 11.39 15.13
CA GLY A 201 -24.64 11.01 14.62
C GLY A 201 -25.33 10.08 15.64
N SER A 202 -26.58 10.41 15.97
CA SER A 202 -27.48 9.70 16.89
C SER A 202 -27.25 8.18 16.99
N ASN A 203 -27.03 7.70 18.23
CA ASN A 203 -27.13 6.31 18.71
C ASN A 203 -26.07 5.26 18.33
N VAL A 204 -24.88 5.62 17.87
CA VAL A 204 -23.78 4.64 17.72
C VAL A 204 -22.72 4.87 18.81
N ILE A 205 -22.44 3.83 19.60
CA ILE A 205 -21.35 3.83 20.58
C ILE A 205 -20.04 4.10 19.83
N ALA A 206 -19.46 5.28 20.01
CA ALA A 206 -18.18 5.63 19.43
C ALA A 206 -17.10 4.72 20.03
N THR A 207 -16.62 3.76 19.24
CA THR A 207 -15.46 2.96 19.62
C THR A 207 -14.23 3.87 19.56
N LYS A 208 -13.53 3.99 20.69
CA LYS A 208 -12.32 4.82 20.78
C LYS A 208 -11.30 4.32 19.74
N PRO A 209 -10.78 5.18 18.86
CA PRO A 209 -9.77 4.78 17.89
C PRO A 209 -8.50 4.29 18.60
N SER A 210 -7.86 3.26 18.05
CA SER A 210 -6.63 2.72 18.62
C SER A 210 -5.48 3.73 18.53
N PRO A 211 -4.45 3.65 19.39
CA PRO A 211 -3.28 4.54 19.32
C PRO A 211 -2.59 4.54 17.94
N ALA A 212 -2.57 3.38 17.27
CA ALA A 212 -2.03 3.26 15.91
C ALA A 212 -2.85 4.07 14.89
N VAL A 213 -4.18 4.02 14.95
CA VAL A 213 -5.06 4.83 14.10
C VAL A 213 -4.85 6.33 14.38
N ILE A 214 -4.81 6.74 15.65
CA ILE A 214 -4.59 8.15 16.02
C ILE A 214 -3.25 8.65 15.45
N THR A 215 -2.18 7.87 15.63
CA THR A 215 -0.84 8.22 15.11
C THR A 215 -0.85 8.36 13.59
N THR A 216 -1.52 7.43 12.91
CA THR A 216 -1.61 7.45 11.43
C THR A 216 -2.43 8.63 10.94
N VAL A 217 -3.55 8.96 11.61
CA VAL A 217 -4.36 10.13 11.30
C VAL A 217 -3.55 11.41 11.43
N VAL A 218 -2.90 11.63 12.59
CA VAL A 218 -2.13 12.85 12.85
C VAL A 218 -0.98 12.99 11.87
N SER A 219 -0.24 11.91 11.61
CA SER A 219 0.90 11.93 10.70
C SER A 219 0.48 12.12 9.24
N SER A 220 -0.57 11.43 8.77
CA SER A 220 -1.12 11.59 7.42
C SER A 220 -1.68 13.00 7.19
N TRP A 221 -2.38 13.55 8.18
CA TRP A 221 -2.92 14.90 8.11
C TRP A 221 -1.81 15.96 8.11
N ALA A 222 -0.81 15.82 8.98
CA ALA A 222 0.36 16.70 9.01
C ALA A 222 1.22 16.58 7.75
N PHE A 223 1.25 15.42 7.11
CA PHE A 223 1.89 15.23 5.82
C PHE A 223 1.21 16.06 4.73
N LEU A 224 -0.12 16.04 4.65
CA LEU A 224 -0.88 16.87 3.70
C LEU A 224 -0.82 18.37 4.01
N LEU A 225 -0.65 18.77 5.27
CA LEU A 225 -0.38 20.18 5.59
C LEU A 225 0.85 20.74 4.85
N THR A 226 1.80 19.89 4.44
CA THR A 226 2.98 20.36 3.72
C THR A 226 2.69 20.80 2.28
N THR A 227 1.49 20.54 1.77
CA THR A 227 1.03 20.91 0.43
C THR A 227 -0.03 22.01 0.43
N VAL A 228 -0.39 22.55 1.61
CA VAL A 228 -1.32 23.67 1.76
C VAL A 228 -0.49 24.95 1.94
N ASP A 229 -0.72 25.92 1.04
CA ASP A 229 -0.10 27.26 1.08
C ASP A 229 -0.81 28.20 2.06
#